data_AF-A0A821SI11-F1
#
_entry.id   AF-A0A821SI11-F1
#
_cell.length_a   1.000
_cell.length_b   1.000
_cell.length_c   1.000
_cell.angle_alpha   90.00
_cell.angle_beta   90.00
_cell.angle_gamma   90.00
#
_symmetry.space_group_name_H-M   'P 1'
#
loop_
_entity.id
_entity.type
_entity.pdbx_description
1 polymer ?
#
loop_
_entity_poly.entity_id
_entity_poly.type
_entity_poly.pdbx_seq_one_letter_code
_entity_poly.pdbx_strand_id
1 'polypeptide(L)' 'MTTANAQPEKLDSLQRLELESTIGFEGKVPHGLKLHPDRIHMIYPLGCNLVIENLQTRQQEFLLGHNNNVSCLTISNNG' A
#
# COMPACT_ATOMS: atom_id res chain seq x y z
N MET A 1 -34.73 6.97 32.41
CA MET A 1 -34.58 8.05 31.42
C MET A 1 -33.66 7.53 30.31
N THR A 2 -34.11 7.72 29.08
CA THR A 2 -33.91 6.87 27.88
C THR A 2 -32.47 6.71 27.40
N THR A 3 -32.09 5.47 27.11
CA THR A 3 -30.89 5.08 26.36
C THR A 3 -31.01 5.55 24.90
N ALA A 4 -30.08 6.38 24.43
CA ALA A 4 -29.97 6.73 23.03
C ALA A 4 -29.47 5.51 22.24
N ASN A 5 -30.39 4.86 21.53
CA ASN A 5 -30.09 3.87 20.50
C ASN A 5 -29.38 4.57 19.34
N ALA A 6 -28.05 4.46 19.26
CA ALA A 6 -27.34 4.65 18.01
C ALA A 6 -27.69 3.47 17.10
N GLN A 7 -28.55 3.71 16.09
CA GLN A 7 -28.93 2.69 15.13
C GLN A 7 -27.68 2.22 14.35
N PRO A 8 -27.40 0.90 14.28
CA PRO A 8 -26.23 0.36 13.59
C PRO A 8 -26.34 0.39 12.04
N GLU A 9 -27.46 0.80 11.47
CA GLU A 9 -27.80 0.53 10.06
C GLU A 9 -27.22 1.50 9.03
N LYS A 10 -26.44 2.52 9.43
CA LYS A 10 -25.93 3.55 8.51
C LYS A 10 -24.45 3.41 8.13
N LEU A 11 -23.74 2.40 8.63
CA LEU A 11 -22.34 2.18 8.26
C LEU A 11 -22.19 1.31 6.99
N ASP A 12 -23.10 0.36 6.78
CA ASP A 12 -23.04 -0.59 5.66
C ASP A 12 -23.37 0.01 4.29
N SER A 13 -23.94 1.22 4.25
CA SER A 13 -24.24 1.95 3.01
C SER A 13 -23.14 2.94 2.58
N LEU A 14 -22.04 3.04 3.34
CA LEU A 14 -20.92 3.90 2.97
C LEU A 14 -19.99 3.14 2.01
N GLN A 15 -19.73 3.73 0.85
CA GLN A 15 -18.69 3.23 -0.05
C GLN A 15 -17.33 3.29 0.66
N ARG A 16 -16.58 2.20 0.59
CA ARG A 16 -15.20 2.16 1.08
C ARG A 16 -14.34 3.05 0.19
N LEU A 17 -13.49 3.86 0.82
CA LEU A 17 -12.47 4.62 0.10
C LEU A 17 -11.32 3.68 -0.21
N GLU A 18 -10.98 3.58 -1.49
CA GLU A 18 -9.85 2.79 -1.96
C GLU A 18 -8.66 3.71 -2.26
N LEU A 19 -7.46 3.24 -1.96
CA LEU A 19 -6.24 3.96 -2.29
C LEU A 19 -6.01 3.88 -3.79
N GLU A 20 -6.11 5.02 -4.47
CA GLU A 20 -5.95 5.10 -5.93
C GLU A 20 -4.48 5.19 -6.34
N SER A 21 -3.71 6.09 -5.73
CA SER A 21 -2.32 6.30 -6.07
C SER A 21 -1.53 6.92 -4.93
N THR A 22 -0.20 6.82 -5.01
CA THR A 22 0.75 7.46 -4.10
C THR A 22 1.87 8.12 -4.88
N ILE A 23 2.39 9.22 -4.32
CA ILE A 23 3.51 9.97 -4.89
C ILE A 23 4.61 10.04 -3.84
N GLY A 24 5.81 9.60 -4.21
CA GLY A 24 6.98 9.58 -3.34
C GLY A 24 7.43 8.16 -2.98
N PHE A 25 8.63 8.07 -2.40
CA PHE A 25 9.25 6.83 -1.93
C PHE A 25 10.03 7.11 -0.64
N GLU A 26 10.17 6.12 0.24
CA GLU A 26 10.95 6.27 1.47
C GLU A 26 12.46 6.09 1.20
N GLY A 27 13.16 7.21 1.02
CA GLY A 27 14.59 7.23 0.74
C GLY A 27 15.50 6.82 1.89
N LYS A 28 15.00 6.72 3.13
CA LYS A 28 15.80 6.30 4.29
C LYS A 28 15.96 4.78 4.39
N VAL A 29 15.14 4.00 3.68
CA VAL A 29 15.23 2.53 3.70
C VAL A 29 16.39 2.10 2.80
N PRO A 30 17.48 1.52 3.36
CA PRO A 30 18.62 1.10 2.56
C PRO A 30 18.21 0.03 1.56
N HIS A 31 18.56 0.23 0.29
CA HIS A 31 18.18 -0.66 -0.81
C HIS A 31 16.66 -0.91 -0.92
N GLY A 32 15.83 0.03 -0.46
CA GLY A 32 14.37 -0.10 -0.43
C GLY A 32 13.69 -0.03 -1.78
N LEU A 33 14.35 0.54 -2.80
CA LEU A 33 13.86 0.53 -4.19
C LEU A 33 14.41 -0.70 -4.92
N LYS A 34 13.51 -1.55 -5.43
CA LYS A 34 13.86 -2.78 -6.14
C LYS A 34 13.17 -2.83 -7.49
N LEU A 35 13.89 -3.34 -8.50
CA LEU A 35 13.30 -3.73 -9.77
C LEU A 35 13.02 -5.23 -9.74
N HIS A 36 11.81 -5.65 -10.05
CA HIS A 36 11.43 -7.05 -10.14
C HIS A 36 12.18 -7.75 -11.28
N PRO A 37 12.44 -9.07 -11.20
CA PRO A 37 13.11 -9.81 -12.27
C PRO A 37 12.45 -9.73 -13.65
N ASP A 38 11.15 -9.45 -13.72
CA ASP A 38 10.43 -9.21 -14.99
C ASP A 38 10.76 -7.88 -15.69
N ARG A 39 11.50 -6.99 -15.01
CA ARG A 39 11.94 -5.67 -15.49
C ARG A 39 10.81 -4.68 -15.79
N ILE A 40 9.58 -4.98 -15.42
CA ILE A 40 8.41 -4.12 -15.63
C ILE A 40 7.81 -3.63 -14.32
N HIS A 41 8.01 -4.35 -13.21
CA HIS A 41 7.54 -3.92 -11.90
C HIS A 41 8.67 -3.33 -11.05
N MET A 42 8.39 -2.17 -10.46
CA MET A 42 9.26 -1.51 -9.48
C MET A 42 8.58 -1.56 -8.12
N ILE A 43 9.31 -1.99 -7.09
CA ILE A 43 8.78 -2.18 -5.74
C ILE A 43 9.51 -1.27 -4.77
N TYR A 44 8.77 -0.52 -3.96
CA TYR A 44 9.35 0.37 -2.94
C TYR A 44 8.42 0.59 -1.74
N PRO A 45 8.97 0.85 -0.55
CA PRO A 45 8.20 1.23 0.61
C PRO A 45 7.79 2.70 0.57
N LEU A 46 6.59 2.98 1.11
CA LEU A 46 6.12 4.32 1.43
C LEU A 46 5.31 4.27 2.73
N GLY A 47 5.90 4.79 3.82
CA GLY A 47 5.32 4.67 5.16
C GLY A 47 5.18 3.20 5.55
N CYS A 48 3.96 2.77 5.88
CA CYS A 48 3.63 1.39 6.27
C CYS A 48 3.15 0.52 5.10
N ASN A 49 3.23 1.00 3.86
CA ASN A 49 2.77 0.26 2.68
C ASN A 49 3.93 -0.06 1.75
N LEU A 50 3.80 -1.15 0.99
CA LEU A 50 4.65 -1.41 -0.16
C LEU A 50 3.89 -1.08 -1.43
N VAL A 51 4.53 -0.35 -2.33
CA VAL A 51 3.99 0.00 -3.64
C VAL A 51 4.67 -0.86 -4.69
N ILE A 52 3.89 -1.46 -5.58
CA ILE A 52 4.32 -2.13 -6.80
C ILE A 52 3.86 -1.27 -7.96
N GLU A 53 4.78 -0.62 -8.67
CA GLU A 53 4.47 0.23 -9.82
C GLU A 53 4.85 -0.50 -11.11
N ASN A 54 3.90 -0.63 -12.03
CA ASN A 54 4.21 -1.04 -13.40
C ASN A 54 4.83 0.14 -14.16
N LEU A 55 6.07 -0.01 -14.61
CA LEU A 55 6.84 1.05 -15.26
C LEU A 55 6.31 1.46 -16.64
N GLN A 56 5.53 0.59 -17.30
CA GLN A 56 4.95 0.87 -18.61
C GLN A 56 3.59 1.56 -18.49
N THR A 57 2.70 1.05 -17.63
CA THR A 57 1.32 1.55 -17.51
C THR A 57 1.15 2.61 -16.42
N ARG A 58 2.14 2.73 -15.51
CA ARG A 58 2.07 3.56 -14.28
C ARG A 58 0.98 3.15 -13.30
N GLN A 59 0.40 1.96 -13.48
CA GLN A 59 -0.53 1.39 -12.51
C GLN A 59 0.23 1.02 -11.24
N GLN A 60 -0.39 1.30 -10.09
CA GLN A 60 0.15 1.01 -8.78
C GLN A 60 -0.73 -0.03 -8.09
N GLU A 61 -0.09 -1.01 -7.47
CA GLU A 61 -0.69 -1.95 -6.54
C GLU A 61 -0.08 -1.75 -5.16
N PHE A 62 -0.88 -1.98 -4.11
CA PHE A 62 -0.49 -1.71 -2.73
C PHE A 62 -0.55 -2.99 -1.90
N LEU A 63 0.59 -3.38 -1.32
CA LEU A 63 0.59 -4.41 -0.29
C LEU A 63 0.40 -3.72 1.07
N LEU A 64 -0.81 -3.89 1.60
CA LEU A 64 -1.23 -3.36 2.90
C LEU A 64 -1.11 -4.47 3.95
N GLY A 65 -0.56 -4.17 5.12
CA GLY A 65 -0.46 -5.17 6.19
C GLY A 65 0.43 -4.75 7.36
N HIS A 66 1.41 -3.88 7.13
CA HIS A 66 2.17 -3.29 8.22
C HIS A 66 1.37 -2.18 8.90
N ASN A 67 1.50 -2.10 10.22
CA ASN A 67 0.89 -1.06 11.05
C ASN A 67 1.87 0.09 11.38
N ASN A 68 3.10 0.02 10.87
CA ASN A 68 4.16 0.99 11.07
C ASN A 68 5.10 0.99 9.86
N ASN A 69 6.04 1.92 9.82
CA ASN A 69 6.94 2.12 8.70
C ASN A 69 7.72 0.86 8.34
N VAL A 70 7.73 0.55 7.04
CA VAL A 70 8.56 -0.50 6.48
C VAL A 70 10.03 -0.05 6.53
N SER A 71 10.89 -0.86 7.14
CA SER A 71 12.31 -0.54 7.34
C SER A 71 13.25 -1.35 6.44
N CYS A 72 12.76 -2.39 5.78
CA CYS A 72 13.52 -3.24 4.86
C CYS A 72 12.61 -3.91 3.83
N LEU A 73 13.18 -4.28 2.67
CA LEU A 73 12.49 -4.96 1.58
C LEU A 73 13.46 -5.93 0.87
N THR A 74 12.95 -7.11 0.51
CA THR A 74 13.64 -8.05 -0.39
C THR A 74 12.64 -8.67 -1.36
N ILE A 75 13.15 -9.19 -2.48
CA ILE A 75 12.40 -9.96 -3.49
C ILE A 75 13.09 -11.31 -3.61
N SER A 76 12.34 -12.38 -3.85
CA SER A 76 12.95 -13.70 -4.08
C SER A 76 13.61 -13.75 -5.47
N ASN A 77 14.46 -14.75 -5.72
CA ASN A 77 15.16 -14.84 -7.00
C ASN A 77 14.22 -15.06 -8.19
N ASN A 78 13.04 -15.67 -7.96
CA ASN A 78 12.04 -15.92 -8.99
C ASN A 78 10.93 -14.85 -9.03
N GLY A 79 11.05 -13.79 -8.24
CA GLY A 79 9.99 -12.78 -8.07
C GLY A 79 9.16 -12.99 -6.83
#